data_AF-A0AAV3TE07-F1
#
_entry.id   AF-A0AAV3TE07-F1
#
_cell.length_a   1.000
_cell.length_b   1.000
_cell.length_c   1.000
_cell.angle_alpha   90.00
_cell.angle_beta   90.00
_cell.angle_gamma   90.00
#
_symmetry.space_group_name_H-M   'P 1'
#
loop_
_entity.id
_entity.type
_entity.pdbx_description
1 polymer ?
#
loop_
_entity_poly.entity_id
_entity_poly.type
_entity_poly.pdbx_seq_one_letter_code
_entity_poly.pdbx_strand_id
1 'polypeptide(L)'
;MASSDDDSAGGSLRREVPVPMAVYKVVMVFSMLIAILLVAGGLAVVDTATDRGTAEVDEVDPAGALAGVGLVLVGAVVYVFSTRFRAEEMENDKDDADQASGNG
;
A
#
# COMPACT_ATOMS: atom_id res chain seq x y z
N MET A 1 -7.98 -51.00 -18.33
CA MET A 1 -8.46 -50.69 -16.98
C MET A 1 -7.28 -50.06 -16.24
N ALA A 2 -7.22 -48.73 -16.19
CA ALA A 2 -6.20 -47.96 -15.50
C ALA A 2 -6.86 -46.71 -14.88
N SER A 3 -6.40 -46.46 -13.65
CA SER A 3 -6.73 -45.53 -12.58
C SER A 3 -7.53 -44.24 -12.82
N SER A 4 -8.34 -43.95 -11.79
CA SER A 4 -8.85 -42.66 -11.36
C SER A 4 -7.75 -41.60 -11.23
N ASP A 5 -8.07 -40.35 -11.56
CA ASP A 5 -7.56 -39.19 -10.83
C ASP A 5 -8.67 -38.13 -10.73
N ASP A 6 -8.89 -37.71 -9.49
CA ASP A 6 -9.68 -36.59 -9.03
C ASP A 6 -9.28 -35.27 -9.71
N ASP A 7 -10.27 -34.52 -10.20
CA ASP A 7 -10.18 -33.04 -10.27
C ASP A 7 -11.57 -32.41 -10.47
N SER A 8 -12.55 -32.85 -9.68
CA SER A 8 -13.93 -32.30 -9.71
C SER A 8 -14.32 -31.51 -8.46
N ALA A 9 -13.35 -31.04 -7.67
CA ALA A 9 -13.61 -30.25 -6.46
C ALA A 9 -12.72 -29.00 -6.38
N GLY A 10 -13.09 -27.96 -7.13
CA GLY A 10 -12.43 -26.65 -7.00
C GLY A 10 -12.84 -25.58 -8.01
N GLY A 11 -13.56 -25.95 -9.07
CA GLY A 11 -14.00 -25.07 -10.16
C GLY A 11 -15.07 -24.02 -9.81
N SER A 12 -15.18 -23.59 -8.54
CA SER A 12 -16.05 -22.47 -8.18
C SER A 12 -15.31 -21.13 -8.32
N LEU A 13 -15.43 -20.55 -9.52
CA LEU A 13 -15.66 -19.10 -9.72
C LEU A 13 -14.54 -18.13 -9.29
N ARG A 14 -13.27 -18.43 -9.57
CA ARG A 14 -12.26 -17.37 -9.73
C ARG A 14 -12.51 -16.69 -11.08
N ARG A 15 -13.57 -15.90 -11.18
CA ARG A 15 -13.74 -15.00 -12.34
C ARG A 15 -12.67 -13.93 -12.19
N GLU A 16 -11.57 -14.12 -12.89
CA GLU A 16 -10.52 -13.11 -13.03
C GLU A 16 -11.18 -11.87 -13.67
N VAL A 17 -11.28 -10.80 -12.89
CA VAL A 17 -11.85 -9.53 -13.34
C VAL A 17 -10.69 -8.67 -13.83
N PRO A 18 -10.56 -8.42 -15.15
CA PRO A 18 -9.52 -7.55 -15.67
C PRO A 18 -9.74 -6.14 -15.13
N VAL A 19 -8.78 -5.62 -14.36
CA VAL A 19 -8.85 -4.28 -13.79
C VAL A 19 -8.25 -3.29 -14.80
N PRO A 20 -8.98 -2.24 -15.24
CA PRO A 20 -8.43 -1.24 -16.14
C PRO A 20 -7.24 -0.51 -15.51
N MET A 21 -6.17 -0.28 -16.27
CA MET A 21 -4.93 0.38 -15.80
C MET A 21 -5.16 1.76 -15.17
N ALA A 22 -6.16 2.50 -15.66
CA ALA A 22 -6.54 3.78 -15.07
C ALA A 22 -7.04 3.64 -13.63
N VAL A 23 -7.82 2.59 -13.32
CA VAL A 23 -8.35 2.33 -11.98
C VAL A 23 -7.21 2.01 -11.02
N TYR A 24 -6.30 1.13 -11.45
CA TYR A 24 -5.10 0.80 -10.69
C TYR A 24 -4.28 2.05 -10.31
N LYS A 25 -4.02 2.93 -11.29
CA LYS A 25 -3.23 4.15 -11.07
C LYS A 25 -3.94 5.14 -10.15
N VAL A 26 -5.24 5.34 -10.36
CA VAL A 26 -6.05 6.23 -9.54
C VAL A 26 -6.07 5.72 -8.10
N VAL A 27 -6.32 4.44 -7.87
CA VAL A 27 -6.33 3.86 -6.53
C VAL A 27 -4.98 4.04 -5.84
N MET A 28 -3.87 3.67 -6.50
CA MET A 28 -2.54 3.85 -5.91
C MET A 28 -2.26 5.32 -5.56
N VAL A 29 -2.48 6.24 -6.49
CA VAL A 29 -2.19 7.67 -6.30
C VAL A 29 -3.07 8.25 -5.20
N PHE A 30 -4.37 7.99 -5.22
CA PHE A 30 -5.26 8.45 -4.15
C PHE A 30 -4.89 7.82 -2.80
N SER A 31 -4.55 6.54 -2.75
CA SER A 31 -4.08 5.89 -1.52
C SER A 31 -2.78 6.53 -1.01
N MET A 32 -1.82 6.84 -1.88
CA MET A 32 -0.59 7.52 -1.48
C MET A 32 -0.86 8.94 -0.97
N LEU A 33 -1.71 9.69 -1.65
CA LEU A 33 -2.10 11.05 -1.23
C LEU A 33 -2.83 11.03 0.11
N ILE A 34 -3.80 10.13 0.29
CA ILE A 34 -4.52 9.95 1.55
C ILE A 34 -3.56 9.52 2.65
N ALA A 35 -2.65 8.58 2.40
CA ALA A 35 -1.66 8.14 3.38
C ALA A 35 -0.80 9.32 3.86
N ILE A 36 -0.26 10.12 2.95
CA ILE A 36 0.54 11.30 3.29
C ILE A 36 -0.29 12.31 4.09
N LEU A 37 -1.54 12.58 3.67
CA LEU A 37 -2.42 13.51 4.37
C LEU A 37 -2.76 13.02 5.79
N LEU A 38 -3.03 11.73 5.98
CA LEU A 38 -3.31 11.16 7.30
C LEU A 38 -2.08 11.21 8.21
N VAL A 39 -0.89 10.90 7.68
CA VAL A 39 0.36 10.96 8.45
C VAL A 39 0.69 12.41 8.84
N ALA A 40 0.67 13.33 7.87
CA ALA A 40 0.97 14.74 8.13
C ALA A 40 -0.08 15.39 9.05
N GLY A 41 -1.36 15.09 8.83
CA GLY A 41 -2.46 15.55 9.69
C GLY A 41 -2.37 14.96 11.10
N GLY A 42 -2.05 13.67 11.23
CA GLY A 42 -1.84 13.02 12.52
C GLY A 42 -0.70 13.65 13.34
N LEU A 43 0.44 13.93 12.69
CA LEU A 43 1.55 14.64 13.33
C LEU A 43 1.16 16.06 13.75
N ALA A 44 0.44 16.80 12.90
CA ALA A 44 -0.04 18.15 13.26
C ALA A 44 -1.00 18.13 14.48
N VAL A 45 -1.83 17.09 14.61
CA VAL A 45 -2.69 16.90 15.78
C VAL A 45 -1.85 16.59 17.03
N VAL A 46 -0.86 15.69 16.94
CA VAL A 46 0.06 15.40 18.05
C VAL A 46 0.82 16.66 18.48
N ASP A 47 1.30 17.45 17.53
CA ASP A 47 1.98 18.72 17.78
C ASP A 47 1.06 19.69 18.53
N THR A 48 -0.21 19.80 18.14
CA THR A 48 -1.16 20.69 18.83
C THR A 48 -1.47 20.20 20.25
N ALA A 49 -1.64 18.88 20.42
CA ALA A 49 -1.95 18.25 21.70
C ALA A 49 -0.81 18.32 22.73
N THR A 50 0.43 18.46 22.25
CA THR A 50 1.65 18.46 23.09
C THR A 50 2.35 19.83 23.10
N ASP A 51 1.74 20.86 22.49
CA ASP A 51 2.39 22.14 22.20
C ASP A 51 3.80 21.95 21.60
N ARG A 52 3.89 21.17 20.52
CA ARG A 52 5.14 20.75 19.85
C ARG A 52 6.18 20.12 20.79
N GLY A 53 5.73 19.49 21.87
CA GLY A 53 6.60 18.81 22.83
C GLY A 53 7.08 19.71 23.97
N THR A 54 6.55 20.93 24.11
CA THR A 54 6.92 21.84 25.22
C THR A 54 5.87 21.92 26.33
N ALA A 55 4.69 21.32 26.16
CA ALA A 55 3.66 21.31 27.19
C ALA A 55 4.14 20.58 28.47
N GLU A 56 3.74 21.11 29.63
CA GLU A 56 3.85 20.36 30.88
C GLU A 56 2.89 19.16 30.86
N VAL A 57 3.17 18.12 31.66
CA VAL A 57 2.40 16.86 31.64
C VAL A 57 0.91 17.10 31.94
N ASP A 58 0.59 18.08 32.78
CA ASP A 58 -0.79 18.45 33.13
C ASP A 58 -1.52 19.22 32.01
N GLU A 59 -0.80 19.77 31.03
CA GLU A 59 -1.35 20.55 29.92
C GLU A 59 -1.53 19.73 28.63
N VAL A 60 -0.90 18.55 28.55
CA VAL A 60 -1.04 17.66 27.39
C VAL A 60 -2.48 17.18 27.25
N ASP A 61 -3.02 17.23 26.03
CA ASP A 61 -4.30 16.59 25.70
C ASP A 61 -4.06 15.12 25.28
N PRO A 62 -4.27 14.13 26.17
CA PRO A 62 -4.02 12.73 25.85
C PRO A 62 -4.98 12.20 24.78
N ALA A 63 -6.21 12.72 24.70
CA ALA A 63 -7.19 12.28 23.72
C ALA A 63 -6.81 12.75 22.32
N GLY A 64 -6.42 14.02 22.19
CA GLY A 64 -5.88 14.58 20.96
C GLY A 64 -4.60 13.87 20.51
N ALA A 65 -3.65 13.63 21.43
CA ALA A 65 -2.42 12.91 21.12
C ALA A 65 -2.70 11.49 20.61
N LEU A 66 -3.57 10.73 21.27
CA LEU A 66 -3.97 9.39 20.83
C LEU A 66 -4.68 9.41 19.47
N ALA A 67 -5.53 10.41 19.21
CA ALA A 67 -6.18 10.57 17.91
C ALA A 67 -5.16 10.84 16.80
N GLY A 68 -4.17 11.70 17.05
CA GLY A 68 -3.08 11.99 16.12
C GLY A 68 -2.20 10.76 15.84
N VAL A 69 -1.85 10.00 16.88
CA VAL A 69 -1.15 8.71 16.72
C VAL A 69 -2.00 7.72 15.91
N GLY A 70 -3.30 7.63 16.19
CA GLY A 70 -4.23 6.80 15.44
C GLY A 70 -4.26 7.16 13.95
N LEU A 71 -4.28 8.45 13.62
CA LEU A 71 -4.19 8.94 12.24
C LEU A 71 -2.91 8.49 11.54
N VAL A 72 -1.76 8.57 12.21
CA VAL A 72 -0.47 8.10 11.66
C VAL A 72 -0.52 6.60 11.39
N LEU A 73 -1.05 5.80 12.33
CA LEU A 73 -1.16 4.35 12.16
C LEU A 73 -2.08 3.98 10.99
N VAL A 74 -3.22 4.66 10.85
CA VAL A 74 -4.14 4.45 9.72
C VAL A 74 -3.44 4.81 8.40
N GLY A 75 -2.74 5.95 8.35
CA GLY A 75 -1.96 6.35 7.17
C GLY A 75 -0.88 5.33 6.79
N ALA A 76 -0.18 4.77 7.78
CA ALA A 76 0.82 3.72 7.57
C ALA A 76 0.21 2.44 7.00
N VAL A 77 -0.96 2.02 7.51
CA VAL A 77 -1.71 0.88 6.95
C VAL A 77 -2.06 1.15 5.48
N VAL A 78 -2.62 2.31 5.16
CA VAL A 78 -2.97 2.68 3.77
C VAL A 78 -1.74 2.66 2.86
N TYR A 79 -0.59 3.16 3.31
CA TYR A 79 0.67 3.13 2.56
C TYR A 79 1.12 1.70 2.26
N VAL A 80 1.13 0.81 3.26
CA VAL A 80 1.51 -0.61 3.08
C VAL A 80 0.55 -1.33 2.12
N PHE A 81 -0.75 -1.02 2.16
CA PHE A 81 -1.69 -1.55 1.18
C PHE A 81 -1.39 -1.04 -0.25
N SER A 82 -0.96 0.21 -0.40
CA SER A 82 -0.59 0.80 -1.69
C SER A 82 0.65 0.14 -2.31
N THR A 83 1.66 -0.24 -1.51
CA THR A 83 2.88 -0.89 -2.03
C THR A 83 2.65 -2.29 -2.58
N ARG A 84 1.56 -2.97 -2.17
CA ARG A 84 1.19 -4.30 -2.70
C ARG A 84 0.65 -4.21 -4.13
N PHE A 85 0.04 -3.09 -4.49
CA PHE A 85 -0.42 -2.83 -5.85
C PHE A 85 0.69 -2.13 -6.63
N ARG A 86 1.86 -2.76 -6.81
CA ARG A 86 2.92 -2.24 -7.70
C ARG A 86 2.82 -2.93 -9.06
N ALA A 87 2.92 -2.17 -10.14
CA ALA A 87 2.60 -2.63 -11.48
C ALA A 87 3.65 -3.67 -11.89
N GLU A 88 3.18 -4.80 -12.40
CA GLU A 88 4.02 -5.89 -12.94
C GLU A 88 4.93 -5.42 -14.10
N GLU A 89 4.67 -4.25 -14.68
CA GLU A 89 5.37 -3.67 -15.83
C GLU A 89 6.82 -3.18 -15.55
N MET A 90 7.36 -3.40 -14.34
CA MET A 90 8.79 -3.16 -14.03
C MET A 90 9.53 -4.42 -13.56
N GLU A 91 8.99 -5.59 -13.84
CA GLU A 91 9.68 -6.87 -13.73
C GLU A 91 9.74 -7.48 -15.14
N ASN A 92 10.58 -6.93 -16.05
CA ASN A 92 11.22 -7.67 -17.17
C ASN A 92 12.08 -6.84 -18.17
N ASP A 93 12.15 -5.52 -18.14
CA ASP A 93 12.91 -4.78 -19.19
C ASP A 93 14.45 -4.74 -19.01
N LYS A 94 15.07 -5.71 -18.32
CA LYS A 94 16.54 -5.74 -18.15
C LYS A 94 17.25 -7.08 -18.37
N ASP A 95 16.57 -8.14 -18.82
CA ASP A 95 17.25 -9.43 -19.05
C ASP A 95 17.59 -9.72 -20.53
N ASP A 96 17.18 -8.85 -21.48
CA ASP A 96 17.48 -9.04 -22.91
C ASP A 96 18.67 -8.20 -23.44
N ALA A 97 19.38 -7.46 -22.59
CA ALA A 97 20.54 -6.65 -23.01
C ALA A 97 21.85 -7.44 -23.16
N ASP A 98 21.86 -8.73 -22.82
CA ASP A 98 23.06 -9.60 -22.86
C ASP A 98 23.01 -10.70 -23.95
N GLN A 99 22.15 -10.56 -24.97
CA GLN A 99 22.12 -11.49 -26.12
C GLN A 99 23.04 -11.01 -27.27
N ALA A 100 24.17 -11.72 -27.40
CA ALA A 100 25.02 -11.89 -28.57
C ALA A 100 25.70 -10.64 -29.19
N SER A 101 26.80 -10.20 -28.58
CA SER A 101 27.92 -9.63 -29.35
C SER A 101 28.61 -10.78 -30.11
N GLY A 102 28.20 -11.00 -31.35
CA GLY A 102 28.80 -12.01 -32.22
C GLY A 102 28.34 -11.89 -33.66
N ASN A 103 29.03 -11.05 -34.43
CA ASN A 103 29.33 -11.16 -35.88
C ASN A 103 30.12 -9.89 -36.29
N GLY A 104 31.26 -9.89 -36.98
CA GLY A 104 32.10 -10.88 -37.65
C GLY A 104 33.20 -10.09 -38.36
#